data_AF-A0A956S570-F1
#
_entry.id   AF-A0A956S570-F1
#
_cell.length_a   1.000
_cell.length_b   1.000
_cell.length_c   1.000
_cell.angle_alpha   90.00
_cell.angle_beta   90.00
_cell.angle_gamma   90.00
#
_symmetry.space_group_name_H-M   'P 1'
#
loop_
_entity.id
_entity.type
_entity.pdbx_description
1 polymer ?
#
loop_
_entity_poly.entity_id
_entity_poly.type
_entity_poly.pdbx_seq_one_letter_code
_entity_poly.pdbx_strand_id
1 'polypeptide(L)' 'MRAVVQRVSSSKVTVDGEVTGEINKGLLVLLGVTHEDTSKDVDYIIDKVLNLRIFEDENEKMNLSLKDVGGELLVVSQFT' A
#
# COMPACT_ATOMS: atom_id res chain seq x y z
N MET A 1 -10.34 -8.99 -6.46
CA MET A 1 -9.24 -8.70 -5.52
C MET A 1 -9.63 -7.50 -4.68
N ARG A 2 -9.21 -7.42 -3.43
CA ARG A 2 -9.47 -6.27 -2.56
C ARG A 2 -8.19 -5.81 -1.86
N ALA A 3 -8.08 -4.52 -1.65
CA ALA A 3 -6.97 -3.92 -0.93
C ALA A 3 -7.49 -2.89 0.07
N VAL A 4 -7.03 -2.99 1.33
CA VAL A 4 -7.16 -1.90 2.30
C VAL A 4 -5.83 -1.17 2.33
N VAL A 5 -5.88 0.12 2.00
CA VAL A 5 -4.68 0.97 1.86
C VAL A 5 -4.62 1.94 3.02
N GLN A 6 -3.49 1.97 3.72
CA GLN A 6 -3.26 2.85 4.85
C GLN A 6 -2.05 3.74 4.56
N ARG A 7 -2.23 5.06 4.66
CA ARG A 7 -1.13 6.02 4.64
C ARG A 7 -0.37 5.94 5.96
N VAL A 8 0.93 5.67 5.90
CA VAL A 8 1.75 5.45 7.09
C VAL A 8 2.98 6.36 7.09
N SER A 9 3.38 6.81 8.27
CA SER A 9 4.69 7.44 8.48
C SER A 9 5.80 6.40 8.59
N SER A 10 5.47 5.20 9.06
CA SER A 10 6.29 3.99 9.06
C SER A 10 5.41 2.76 9.26
N SER A 11 5.86 1.59 8.81
CA SER A 11 5.18 0.31 9.07
C SER A 11 6.17 -0.84 9.05
N LYS A 12 5.89 -1.91 9.79
CA LYS A 12 6.72 -3.11 9.80
C LYS A 12 5.90 -4.38 10.05
N VAL A 13 6.41 -5.50 9.57
CA VAL A 13 5.93 -6.84 9.88
C VAL A 13 7.00 -7.56 10.68
N THR A 14 6.58 -8.26 11.72
CA THR A 14 7.45 -9.14 12.51
C THR A 14 6.90 -10.56 12.55
N VAL A 15 7.78 -11.55 12.40
CA VAL A 15 7.49 -12.98 12.57
C VAL A 15 8.43 -13.51 13.64
N ASP A 16 7.89 -14.12 14.69
CA ASP A 16 8.66 -14.61 15.85
C ASP A 16 9.59 -13.55 16.49
N GLY A 17 9.20 -12.28 16.40
CA GLY A 17 9.97 -11.14 16.92
C GLY A 17 11.01 -10.56 15.96
N GLU A 18 11.25 -11.18 14.81
CA GLU A 18 12.18 -10.70 13.78
C GLU A 18 11.46 -9.87 12.72
N VAL A 19 12.07 -8.76 12.28
CA VAL A 19 11.51 -7.91 11.22
C VAL A 19 11.71 -8.59 9.86
N THR A 20 10.61 -8.89 9.18
CA THR A 20 10.62 -9.52 7.84
C THR A 20 10.33 -8.53 6.72
N GLY A 21 9.85 -7.33 7.06
CA GLY A 21 9.66 -6.23 6.14
C GLY A 21 9.35 -4.95 6.90
N GLU A 22 9.93 -3.84 6.47
CA GLU A 22 9.71 -2.53 7.07
C GLU A 22 9.79 -1.45 5.99
N ILE A 23 9.03 -0.38 6.23
CA ILE A 23 9.02 0.82 5.41
C ILE A 23 8.96 2.07 6.30
N ASN A 24 9.49 3.17 5.80
CA ASN A 24 9.29 4.51 6.33
C ASN A 24 8.00 5.09 5.75
N LYS A 25 8.03 6.36 5.32
CA LYS A 25 6.88 7.05 4.73
C LYS A 25 6.40 6.30 3.50
N GLY A 26 5.12 5.93 3.49
CA GLY A 26 4.61 5.08 2.42
C GLY A 26 3.19 4.61 2.62
N LEU A 27 2.88 3.46 2.01
CA LEU A 27 1.60 2.78 2.13
C LEU A 27 1.78 1.37 2.70
N LEU A 28 0.95 1.03 3.69
CA LEU A 28 0.67 -0.36 4.06
C LEU A 28 -0.56 -0.82 3.28
N VAL A 29 -0.43 -1.92 2.55
CA VAL A 29 -1.51 -2.54 1.78
C VAL A 29 -1.81 -3.91 2.35
N LEU A 30 -3.02 -4.06 2.89
CA LEU A 30 -3.57 -5.36 3.26
C LEU A 30 -4.30 -5.92 2.03
N LEU A 31 -3.75 -6.97 1.44
CA LEU A 31 -4.21 -7.52 0.16
C LEU A 31 -5.00 -8.81 0.37
N GLY A 32 -6.27 -8.77 -0.02
CA GLY A 32 -7.16 -9.93 -0.08
C GLY A 32 -7.32 -10.44 -1.50
N VAL A 33 -7.00 -11.71 -1.71
CA VAL A 33 -7.13 -12.42 -2.99
C VAL A 33 -8.14 -13.56 -2.82
N THR A 34 -9.06 -13.69 -3.76
CA THR A 34 -10.05 -14.79 -3.82
C THR A 34 -9.87 -15.62 -5.10
N HIS A 35 -10.57 -16.76 -5.16
CA HIS A 35 -10.46 -17.77 -6.21
C HIS A 35 -10.89 -17.29 -7.61
N GLU A 36 -11.68 -16.22 -7.69
CA GLU A 36 -12.14 -15.62 -8.95
C GLU A 36 -11.19 -14.53 -9.47
N ASP A 37 -10.16 -14.16 -8.69
CA ASP A 37 -9.27 -13.06 -9.05
C ASP A 37 -8.30 -13.44 -10.16
N THR A 38 -8.04 -12.49 -11.04
CA THR A 38 -7.20 -12.65 -12.22
C THR A 38 -6.04 -11.66 -12.22
N SER A 39 -5.07 -11.86 -13.13
CA SER A 39 -3.99 -10.88 -13.32
C SER A 39 -4.50 -9.48 -13.67
N LYS A 40 -5.66 -9.36 -14.31
CA LYS A 40 -6.27 -8.05 -14.60
C LYS A 40 -6.68 -7.31 -13.32
N ASP A 41 -7.15 -8.05 -12.31
CA ASP A 41 -7.50 -7.48 -11.01
C ASP A 41 -6.25 -6.98 -10.27
N VAL A 42 -5.13 -7.71 -10.40
CA VAL A 42 -3.81 -7.28 -9.88
C VAL A 42 -3.39 -5.98 -10.54
N ASP A 43 -3.38 -5.93 -11.88
CA ASP A 43 -2.96 -4.73 -12.63
C ASP A 43 -3.81 -3.51 -12.25
N TYR A 44 -5.13 -3.70 -12.09
CA TYR A 44 -6.05 -2.66 -11.65
C TYR A 44 -5.74 -2.15 -10.24
N ILE A 45 -5.49 -3.06 -9.29
CA ILE A 45 -5.17 -2.68 -7.90
C ILE A 45 -3.81 -1.98 -7.83
N ILE A 46 -2.80 -2.45 -8.55
CA ILE A 46 -1.47 -1.83 -8.59
C ILE A 46 -1.57 -0.40 -9.13
N ASP A 47 -2.23 -0.20 -10.27
CA ASP A 47 -2.38 1.14 -10.86
C ASP A 47 -3.10 2.08 -9.89
N LYS A 48 -4.20 1.62 -9.27
CA LYS A 48 -4.92 2.40 -8.27
C LYS A 48 -4.06 2.75 -7.06
N VAL A 49 -3.36 1.78 -6.47
CA VAL A 49 -2.55 1.98 -5.25
C VAL A 49 -1.42 2.97 -5.52
N LEU A 50 -0.68 2.80 -6.62
CA LEU A 50 0.50 3.62 -6.90
C LEU A 50 0.14 5.06 -7.26
N ASN A 51 -1.03 5.27 -7.88
CA ASN A 51 -1.48 6.59 -8.34
C ASN A 51 -2.50 7.26 -7.39
N LEU A 52 -2.84 6.62 -6.27
CA LEU A 52 -3.82 7.15 -5.30
C LEU A 52 -3.30 8.44 -4.66
N ARG A 53 -4.02 9.54 -4.86
CA ARG A 53 -3.67 10.88 -4.35
C ARG A 53 -4.11 11.05 -2.90
N ILE A 54 -3.33 10.53 -1.98
CA ILE A 54 -3.60 10.57 -0.53
C ILE A 54 -2.44 11.14 0.28
N PHE A 55 -1.41 11.69 -0.36
CA PHE A 55 -0.34 12.43 0.30
C PHE A 55 -0.53 13.94 0.09
N GLU A 56 -0.12 14.69 1.11
CA GLU A 56 -0.18 16.15 1.10
C GLU A 56 0.89 16.75 0.19
N ASP A 57 0.51 17.80 -0.54
CA ASP A 57 1.40 18.71 -1.25
C ASP A 57 1.90 19.86 -0.33
N GLU A 58 2.62 20.82 -0.90
CA GLU A 58 3.12 21.99 -0.18
C GLU A 58 2.03 22.92 0.39
N ASN A 59 0.77 22.73 -0.02
CA ASN A 59 -0.39 23.48 0.45
C ASN A 59 -1.28 22.65 1.40
N GLU A 60 -0.75 21.54 1.93
CA GLU A 60 -1.46 20.61 2.83
C GLU A 60 -2.71 19.97 2.20
N LYS A 61 -2.74 19.86 0.86
CA LYS A 61 -3.83 19.24 0.13
C LYS A 61 -3.45 17.85 -0.37
N MET A 62 -4.40 16.92 -0.30
CA MET A 62 -4.24 15.53 -0.74
C MET A 62 -4.17 15.43 -2.27
N ASN A 63 -3.00 15.71 -2.84
CA ASN A 63 -2.80 15.80 -4.28
C ASN A 63 -1.70 14.88 -4.80
N LEU A 64 -0.83 14.38 -3.93
CA LEU A 64 0.34 13.59 -4.31
C LEU A 64 0.05 12.10 -4.16
N SER A 65 0.53 11.32 -5.12
CA SER A 65 0.52 9.87 -5.09
C SER A 65 1.75 9.30 -4.38
N LEU A 66 1.78 7.98 -4.19
CA LEU A 66 2.95 7.29 -3.61
C LEU A 66 4.23 7.57 -4.43
N LYS A 67 4.10 7.56 -5.76
CA LYS A 67 5.21 7.84 -6.68
C LYS A 67 5.72 9.28 -6.52
N ASP A 68 4.81 10.24 -6.40
CA ASP A 68 5.17 11.66 -6.31
C ASP A 68 5.95 11.98 -5.03
N VAL A 69 5.66 11.27 -3.93
CA VAL A 69 6.37 11.44 -2.66
C VAL A 69 7.59 10.53 -2.50
N GLY A 70 7.91 9.71 -3.52
CA GLY A 70 8.98 8.72 -3.45
C GLY A 70 8.82 7.73 -2.29
N GLY A 71 7.57 7.45 -1.89
CA GLY A 71 7.29 6.64 -0.72
C GLY A 71 7.39 5.15 -0.98
N GLU A 72 7.47 4.40 0.11
CA GLU A 72 7.66 2.95 0.08
C GLU A 72 6.32 2.19 0.18
N LEU A 73 6.32 0.92 -0.19
CA LEU A 73 5.13 0.07 -0.18
C LEU A 73 5.40 -1.20 0.61
N LEU A 74 4.57 -1.48 1.62
CA LEU A 74 4.57 -2.72 2.37
C LEU A 74 3.27 -3.47 2.10
N VAL A 75 3.35 -4.66 1.51
CA VAL A 75 2.17 -5.46 1.16
C VAL A 75 2.09 -6.68 2.06
N VAL A 76 0.96 -6.86 2.71
CA VAL A 76 0.70 -7.97 3.64
C VAL A 76 -0.54 -8.72 3.18
N SER A 77 -0.44 -10.05 3.06
CA SER A 77 -1.59 -10.89 2.73
C SER A 77 -2.62 -10.85 3.87
N GLN A 78 -3.88 -10.56 3.54
CA GLN A 78 -4.99 -10.47 4.50
C GLN A 78 -6.23 -11.16 3.94
N PHE A 79 -6.58 -12.31 4.50
CA PHE A 79 -7.69 -13.17 4.03
C PHE A 79 -8.99 -13.03 4.83
N THR A 80 -9.03 -12.11 5.81
CA THR A 80 -10.21 -11.84 6.65
C THR A 80 -11.25 -10.97 5.95
#